data_AF-A0A3D4F8T9-F1
#
_entry.id   AF-A0A3D4F8T9-F1
#
_cell.length_a   1.000
_cell.length_b   1.000
_cell.length_c   1.000
_cell.angle_alpha   90.00
_cell.angle_beta   90.00
_cell.angle_gamma   90.00
#
_symmetry.space_group_name_H-M   'P 1'
#
loop_
_entity.id
_entity.type
_entity.pdbx_description
1 polymer ?
#
loop_
_entity_poly.entity_id
_entity_poly.type
_entity_poly.pdbx_seq_one_letter_code
_entity_poly.pdbx_strand_id
1 'polypeptide(L)'
;MFGKRPISYPGSPKGTDHLFRILTLVFIAIATLSSGLAQQEQVFISPLGSTVRLDLNTSTDEGYVLESQAELMEGEEWEPLMQFRGNTSKPVQFVDPICGSSSQRYFRLRKLLSQGPREVSNFRLLDLEGEAHELYYNWPAKGIILVLGGTDFDGVAISNELLLPLQEQYGEDALLIWHIVLADAANRDVLQARYPNQSASMPILLDVHQGVTRGLGSHEAPEAILVDPRQWSMVYRGPLEIRTSLGEGEHVISPLSDAVHAFMQGKEPVVSHLKPFGAANGMEDIQTPSYANEIAPLLIQNCVPCHSEGNIAPWSMDSHAVIEEFSGLIKSAVLAGEMPPWHAEPQYRAFSNDKALSVEEVNQLVAWIDAGTPRGDGPDPLPEASQVLVEDWPMGPPDHIVSIPLQRIPAQGSVDYRYFVVESPFPRNVWLKAVDVRPGDRSVVHHCLVFKGNVLELLLLRGGLGGFFAGYVPGMEQVPFPDGTGKRLRKSDILLFQMHY
;
A
#
# COMPACT_ATOMS: atom_id res chain seq x y z
N MET A 1 -30.89 -20.59 -17.56
CA MET A 1 -32.28 -20.11 -17.54
C MET A 1 -32.58 -19.69 -16.10
N PHE A 2 -32.64 -18.37 -15.82
CA PHE A 2 -32.60 -17.81 -14.47
C PHE A 2 -33.99 -17.81 -13.81
N GLY A 3 -34.12 -18.45 -12.66
CA GLY A 3 -35.33 -18.38 -11.83
C GLY A 3 -35.41 -17.04 -11.12
N LYS A 4 -36.26 -16.14 -11.63
CA LYS A 4 -36.53 -14.82 -11.02
C LYS A 4 -37.78 -14.92 -10.14
N ARG A 5 -37.64 -14.86 -8.81
CA ARG A 5 -38.77 -14.60 -7.90
C ARG A 5 -38.30 -13.79 -6.67
N PRO A 6 -39.09 -12.80 -6.21
CA PRO A 6 -38.81 -12.06 -4.99
C PRO A 6 -38.95 -12.97 -3.75
N ILE A 7 -38.10 -12.73 -2.75
CA ILE A 7 -38.19 -13.37 -1.44
C ILE A 7 -38.58 -12.28 -0.43
N SER A 8 -39.74 -12.45 0.19
CA SER A 8 -40.15 -11.69 1.36
C SER A 8 -39.57 -12.36 2.61
N TYR A 9 -38.81 -11.61 3.42
CA TYR A 9 -38.26 -12.13 4.67
C TYR A 9 -39.34 -12.34 5.75
N PRO A 10 -39.19 -13.33 6.64
CA PRO A 10 -40.06 -13.47 7.82
C PRO A 10 -39.80 -12.30 8.79
N GLY A 11 -40.83 -11.48 9.02
CA GLY A 11 -40.73 -10.27 9.83
C GLY A 11 -40.44 -10.51 11.32
N SER A 12 -39.73 -9.55 11.91
CA SER A 12 -39.56 -9.38 13.36
C SER A 12 -40.91 -9.24 14.08
N PRO A 13 -41.11 -9.84 15.27
CA PRO A 13 -42.39 -9.82 15.97
C PRO A 13 -42.60 -8.46 16.65
N LYS A 14 -43.46 -7.62 16.08
CA LYS A 14 -44.26 -6.67 16.86
C LYS A 14 -45.66 -7.24 17.01
N GLY A 15 -46.08 -7.38 18.27
CA GLY A 15 -47.13 -8.28 18.70
C GLY A 15 -48.56 -7.98 18.25
N THR A 16 -49.42 -8.86 18.76
CA THR A 16 -50.89 -8.96 18.73
C THR A 16 -51.54 -9.74 17.57
N ASP A 17 -51.80 -11.00 17.90
CA ASP A 17 -52.99 -11.82 17.64
C ASP A 17 -53.68 -11.92 16.27
N HIS A 18 -53.66 -13.17 15.79
CA HIS A 18 -54.78 -14.01 15.32
C HIS A 18 -54.67 -14.60 13.90
N LEU A 19 -55.02 -15.90 13.87
CA LEU A 19 -55.41 -16.77 12.75
C LEU A 19 -54.32 -17.53 11.99
N PHE A 20 -54.11 -18.76 12.51
CA PHE A 20 -53.79 -19.98 11.78
C PHE A 20 -54.24 -19.97 10.30
N ARG A 21 -53.27 -20.12 9.39
CA ARG A 21 -53.46 -20.80 8.10
C ARG A 21 -52.24 -21.66 7.80
N ILE A 22 -52.40 -22.96 8.03
CA ILE A 22 -51.53 -24.01 7.49
C ILE A 22 -51.74 -24.00 5.96
N LEU A 23 -50.71 -23.67 5.20
CA LEU A 23 -50.66 -23.93 3.75
C LEU A 23 -49.58 -24.96 3.49
N THR A 24 -50.00 -26.23 3.45
CA THR A 24 -49.23 -27.33 2.89
C THR A 24 -49.14 -27.13 1.37
N LEU A 25 -47.99 -26.73 0.86
CA LEU A 25 -47.71 -26.69 -0.58
C LEU A 25 -46.98 -27.96 -0.98
N VAL A 26 -47.72 -28.85 -1.62
CA VAL A 26 -47.25 -30.08 -2.27
C VAL A 26 -46.43 -29.70 -3.51
N PHE A 27 -45.16 -30.12 -3.56
CA PHE A 27 -44.35 -30.08 -4.77
C PHE A 27 -44.73 -31.25 -5.69
N ILE A 28 -45.23 -30.95 -6.90
CA ILE A 28 -45.30 -31.92 -8.00
C ILE A 28 -44.07 -31.69 -8.88
N ALA A 29 -43.11 -32.61 -8.80
CA ALA A 29 -42.00 -32.70 -9.73
C ALA A 29 -42.46 -33.47 -10.98
N ILE A 30 -42.49 -32.81 -12.14
CA ILE A 30 -42.57 -33.49 -13.44
C ILE A 30 -41.14 -33.73 -13.90
N ALA A 31 -40.68 -34.97 -13.75
CA ALA A 31 -39.44 -35.44 -14.35
C ALA A 31 -39.65 -35.66 -15.85
N THR A 32 -38.93 -34.91 -16.68
CA THR A 32 -38.64 -35.31 -18.06
C THR A 32 -37.16 -35.68 -18.12
N LEU A 33 -36.93 -36.97 -18.28
CA LEU A 33 -35.62 -37.57 -18.53
C LEU A 33 -35.06 -37.04 -19.85
N SER A 34 -34.02 -36.21 -19.77
CA SER A 34 -33.04 -36.08 -20.84
C SER A 34 -31.65 -36.28 -20.24
N SER A 35 -30.99 -37.34 -20.69
CA SER A 35 -29.63 -37.72 -20.34
C SER A 35 -28.66 -36.73 -21.00
N GLY A 36 -27.94 -35.98 -20.16
CA GLY A 36 -26.88 -35.05 -20.58
C GLY A 36 -27.10 -33.60 -20.14
N LEU A 37 -27.48 -33.34 -18.90
CA LEU A 37 -27.47 -31.98 -18.35
C LEU A 37 -26.13 -31.74 -17.66
N ALA A 38 -25.31 -30.85 -18.23
CA ALA A 38 -24.28 -30.17 -17.45
C ALA A 38 -24.94 -29.64 -16.17
N GLN A 39 -24.36 -29.93 -15.01
CA GLN A 39 -24.88 -29.47 -13.73
C GLN A 39 -24.91 -27.94 -13.77
N GLN A 40 -26.11 -27.37 -13.95
CA GLN A 40 -26.27 -25.93 -14.08
C GLN A 40 -25.89 -25.28 -12.74
N GLU A 41 -25.18 -24.14 -12.78
CA GLU A 41 -24.85 -23.40 -11.56
C GLU A 41 -26.16 -23.00 -10.84
N GLN A 42 -26.24 -23.30 -9.54
CA GLN A 42 -27.47 -23.13 -8.76
C GLN A 42 -27.17 -22.54 -7.39
N VAL A 43 -28.01 -21.58 -6.98
CA VAL A 43 -28.03 -21.03 -5.62
C VAL A 43 -29.28 -21.55 -4.94
N PHE A 44 -29.12 -22.36 -3.89
CA PHE A 44 -30.24 -22.79 -3.05
C PHE A 44 -30.29 -21.93 -1.81
N ILE A 45 -31.45 -21.32 -1.55
CA ILE A 45 -31.65 -20.45 -0.40
C ILE A 45 -32.53 -21.19 0.60
N SER A 46 -32.05 -21.34 1.82
CA SER A 46 -32.77 -21.96 2.93
C SER A 46 -32.86 -21.01 4.12
N PRO A 47 -34.02 -20.89 4.79
CA PRO A 47 -34.11 -20.13 6.04
C PRO A 47 -33.27 -20.79 7.12
N LEU A 48 -32.63 -19.98 7.96
CA LEU A 48 -31.76 -20.44 9.05
C LEU A 48 -31.87 -19.48 10.23
N GLY A 49 -32.83 -19.72 11.14
CA GLY A 49 -33.13 -18.80 12.24
C GLY A 49 -33.62 -17.45 11.72
N SER A 50 -32.98 -16.36 12.14
CA SER A 50 -33.21 -14.99 11.64
C SER A 50 -32.35 -14.63 10.42
N THR A 51 -31.62 -15.59 9.86
CA THR A 51 -30.79 -15.43 8.66
C THR A 51 -31.17 -16.40 7.54
N VAL A 52 -30.49 -16.31 6.40
CA VAL A 52 -30.57 -17.22 5.25
C VAL A 52 -29.23 -17.90 5.03
N ARG A 53 -29.28 -19.19 4.69
CA ARG A 53 -28.16 -19.95 4.17
C ARG A 53 -28.30 -20.09 2.66
N LEU A 54 -27.22 -19.83 1.95
CA LEU A 54 -27.06 -20.07 0.54
C LEU A 54 -26.13 -21.26 0.33
N ASP A 55 -26.65 -22.31 -0.31
CA ASP A 55 -25.86 -23.45 -0.78
C ASP A 55 -25.53 -23.21 -2.27
N LEU A 56 -24.26 -22.90 -2.57
CA LEU A 56 -23.74 -22.49 -3.87
C LEU A 56 -23.21 -23.71 -4.63
N ASN A 57 -24.02 -24.25 -5.55
CA ASN A 57 -23.64 -25.38 -6.39
C ASN A 57 -22.96 -24.89 -7.66
N THR A 58 -21.77 -25.43 -7.91
CA THR A 58 -20.90 -25.06 -9.02
C THR A 58 -20.64 -26.27 -9.91
N SER A 59 -20.41 -26.01 -11.18
CA SER A 59 -20.22 -27.02 -12.23
C SER A 59 -18.75 -27.42 -12.41
N THR A 60 -17.83 -26.57 -11.94
CA THR A 60 -16.37 -26.69 -12.10
C THR A 60 -15.66 -26.21 -10.83
N ASP A 61 -14.37 -26.55 -10.71
CA ASP A 61 -13.45 -26.05 -9.67
C ASP A 61 -12.83 -24.69 -10.06
N GLU A 62 -13.61 -23.84 -10.74
CA GLU A 62 -13.17 -22.51 -11.18
C GLU A 62 -13.58 -21.43 -10.18
N GLY A 63 -13.15 -20.19 -10.41
CA GLY A 63 -13.55 -19.03 -9.60
C GLY A 63 -15.00 -18.62 -9.87
N TYR A 64 -15.72 -18.28 -8.81
CA TYR A 64 -17.08 -17.76 -8.85
C TYR A 64 -17.21 -16.54 -7.94
N VAL A 65 -18.18 -15.68 -8.26
CA VAL A 65 -18.58 -14.56 -7.41
C VAL A 65 -20.08 -14.64 -7.13
N LEU A 66 -20.42 -14.55 -5.85
CA LEU A 66 -21.78 -14.31 -5.38
C LEU A 66 -21.96 -12.80 -5.26
N GLU A 67 -22.97 -12.29 -5.93
CA GLU A 67 -23.31 -10.86 -5.93
C GLU A 67 -24.72 -10.68 -5.39
N SER A 68 -25.00 -9.50 -4.81
CA SER A 68 -26.33 -9.15 -4.31
C SER A 68 -26.79 -7.76 -4.73
N GLN A 69 -28.10 -7.56 -4.67
CA GLN A 69 -28.75 -6.28 -4.96
C GLN A 69 -29.96 -6.11 -4.05
N ALA A 70 -30.27 -4.87 -3.66
CA ALA A 70 -31.43 -4.55 -2.83
C ALA A 70 -32.75 -4.60 -3.64
N GLU A 71 -32.77 -3.98 -4.82
CA GLU A 71 -33.93 -3.95 -5.70
C GLU A 71 -33.66 -4.69 -7.02
N LEU A 72 -34.69 -4.88 -7.86
CA LEU A 72 -34.60 -5.59 -9.14
C LEU A 72 -34.93 -4.63 -10.30
N MET A 73 -34.47 -3.37 -10.18
CA MET A 73 -34.71 -2.31 -11.16
C MET A 73 -33.57 -2.23 -12.19
N GLU A 74 -33.88 -1.84 -13.43
CA GLU A 74 -32.87 -1.57 -14.45
C GLU A 74 -32.00 -0.38 -14.04
N GLY A 75 -30.68 -0.58 -13.94
CA GLY A 75 -29.70 0.50 -13.75
C GLY A 75 -28.92 0.48 -12.43
N GLU A 76 -29.26 -0.39 -11.48
CA GLU A 76 -28.51 -0.54 -10.23
C GLU A 76 -27.38 -1.58 -10.33
N GLU A 77 -26.28 -1.32 -9.62
CA GLU A 77 -25.06 -2.13 -9.65
C GLU A 77 -25.15 -3.33 -8.69
N TRP A 78 -24.75 -4.50 -9.18
CA TRP A 78 -24.66 -5.72 -8.37
C TRP A 78 -23.40 -5.68 -7.52
N GLU A 79 -23.55 -5.73 -6.21
CA GLU A 79 -22.42 -5.70 -5.28
C GLU A 79 -21.83 -7.11 -5.06
N PRO A 80 -20.51 -7.30 -5.21
CA PRO A 80 -19.86 -8.56 -4.86
C PRO A 80 -19.91 -8.81 -3.34
N LEU A 81 -20.40 -9.99 -2.94
CA LEU A 81 -20.42 -10.42 -1.55
C LEU A 81 -19.32 -11.41 -1.22
N MET A 82 -19.04 -12.33 -2.13
CA MET A 82 -18.10 -13.42 -1.88
C MET A 82 -17.47 -13.86 -3.20
N GLN A 83 -16.15 -14.00 -3.23
CA GLN A 83 -15.45 -14.73 -4.27
C GLN A 83 -14.92 -16.03 -3.68
N PHE A 84 -15.14 -17.11 -4.43
CA PHE A 84 -14.81 -18.44 -3.96
C PHE A 84 -14.46 -19.36 -5.13
N ARG A 85 -13.69 -20.39 -4.82
CA ARG A 85 -13.38 -21.49 -5.73
C ARG A 85 -14.48 -22.55 -5.62
N GLY A 86 -15.02 -22.93 -6.77
CA GLY A 86 -16.08 -23.93 -6.85
C GLY A 86 -15.66 -25.29 -6.31
N ASN A 87 -16.64 -26.16 -6.06
CA ASN A 87 -16.39 -27.53 -5.66
C ASN A 87 -17.48 -28.41 -6.29
N THR A 88 -17.08 -29.25 -7.24
CA THR A 88 -18.01 -30.13 -7.96
C THR A 88 -18.63 -31.21 -7.07
N SER A 89 -18.01 -31.52 -5.93
CA SER A 89 -18.45 -32.56 -5.01
C SER A 89 -19.32 -32.04 -3.86
N LYS A 90 -19.22 -30.75 -3.52
CA LYS A 90 -19.93 -30.16 -2.37
C LYS A 90 -20.33 -28.70 -2.66
N PRO A 91 -21.54 -28.27 -2.28
CA PRO A 91 -21.89 -26.86 -2.32
C PRO A 91 -20.98 -26.04 -1.41
N VAL A 92 -20.59 -24.85 -1.86
CA VAL A 92 -19.97 -23.85 -0.98
C VAL A 92 -21.08 -23.14 -0.22
N GLN A 93 -20.94 -23.03 1.10
CA GLN A 93 -21.97 -22.45 1.94
C GLN A 93 -21.65 -21.00 2.25
N PHE A 94 -22.66 -20.13 2.10
CA PHE A 94 -22.62 -18.75 2.55
C PHE A 94 -23.81 -18.52 3.49
N VAL A 95 -23.56 -17.91 4.64
CA VAL A 95 -24.61 -17.48 5.57
C VAL A 95 -24.61 -15.97 5.57
N ASP A 96 -25.75 -15.32 5.29
CA ASP A 96 -25.84 -13.85 5.23
C ASP A 96 -25.89 -13.27 6.65
N PRO A 97 -24.80 -12.67 7.17
CA PRO A 97 -24.80 -12.23 8.56
C PRO A 97 -25.69 -10.99 8.81
N ILE A 98 -26.16 -10.30 7.76
CA ILE A 98 -26.95 -9.05 7.89
C ILE A 98 -28.41 -9.23 7.38
N CYS A 99 -28.89 -10.46 7.27
CA CYS A 99 -30.26 -10.74 6.82
C CYS A 99 -31.36 -10.01 7.64
N GLY A 100 -31.05 -9.50 8.84
CA GLY A 100 -32.00 -8.83 9.73
C GLY A 100 -32.36 -7.37 9.42
N SER A 101 -31.69 -6.69 8.47
CA SER A 101 -31.85 -5.22 8.27
C SER A 101 -32.54 -4.80 6.97
N SER A 102 -32.77 -5.70 6.01
CA SER A 102 -33.44 -5.40 4.72
C SER A 102 -34.79 -6.10 4.57
N SER A 103 -35.70 -5.51 3.80
CA SER A 103 -37.03 -6.08 3.52
C SER A 103 -37.02 -7.12 2.40
N GLN A 104 -36.07 -7.04 1.45
CA GLN A 104 -35.81 -7.99 0.35
C GLN A 104 -34.34 -7.88 -0.11
N ARG A 105 -33.77 -8.96 -0.68
CA ARG A 105 -32.46 -8.97 -1.34
C ARG A 105 -32.44 -10.02 -2.45
N TYR A 106 -31.74 -9.71 -3.53
CA TYR A 106 -31.55 -10.61 -4.67
C TYR A 106 -30.11 -11.10 -4.69
N PHE A 107 -29.92 -12.34 -5.15
CA PHE A 107 -28.60 -12.95 -5.28
C PHE A 107 -28.44 -13.49 -6.69
N ARG A 108 -27.22 -13.35 -7.24
CA ARG A 108 -26.83 -14.07 -8.45
C ARG A 108 -25.45 -14.66 -8.26
N LEU A 109 -25.26 -15.83 -8.86
CA LEU A 109 -23.98 -16.49 -8.94
C LEU A 109 -23.43 -16.31 -10.36
N ARG A 110 -22.19 -15.84 -10.45
CA ARG A 110 -21.51 -15.61 -11.72
C ARG A 110 -20.16 -16.30 -11.69
N LYS A 111 -19.79 -16.92 -12.82
CA LYS A 111 -18.44 -17.44 -13.03
C LYS A 111 -17.45 -16.29 -13.18
N LEU A 112 -16.37 -16.31 -12.43
CA LEU A 112 -15.30 -15.33 -12.55
C LEU A 112 -14.47 -15.71 -13.79
N LEU A 113 -14.22 -14.76 -14.67
CA LEU A 113 -13.14 -14.93 -15.65
C LEU A 113 -11.84 -14.93 -14.87
N SER A 114 -10.88 -15.77 -15.25
CA SER A 114 -9.56 -15.79 -14.60
C SER A 114 -9.01 -14.37 -14.53
N GLN A 115 -8.89 -13.86 -13.31
CA GLN A 115 -8.16 -12.63 -13.04
C GLN A 115 -6.82 -13.05 -12.41
N GLY A 116 -5.76 -12.34 -12.78
CA GLY A 116 -4.48 -12.51 -12.11
C GLY A 116 -4.62 -12.20 -10.61
N PRO A 117 -3.65 -12.65 -9.80
CA PRO A 117 -3.65 -12.32 -8.38
C PRO A 117 -3.63 -10.80 -8.21
N ARG A 118 -4.45 -10.28 -7.29
CA ARG A 118 -4.50 -8.84 -7.01
C ARG A 118 -3.25 -8.44 -6.25
N GLU A 119 -2.38 -7.66 -6.88
CA GLU A 119 -1.15 -7.16 -6.27
C GLU A 119 -1.44 -6.17 -5.12
N VAL A 120 -0.53 -6.16 -4.15
CA VAL A 120 -0.43 -5.22 -3.06
C VAL A 120 0.83 -4.40 -3.31
N SER A 121 0.66 -3.11 -3.59
CA SER A 121 1.78 -2.18 -3.76
C SER A 121 2.61 -2.10 -2.48
N ASN A 122 3.91 -1.84 -2.62
CA ASN A 122 4.75 -1.59 -1.45
C ASN A 122 4.23 -0.38 -0.67
N PHE A 123 4.46 -0.39 0.63
CA PHE A 123 4.23 0.74 1.50
C PHE A 123 5.14 0.64 2.72
N ARG A 124 5.34 1.79 3.38
CA ARG A 124 6.08 1.90 4.63
C ARG A 124 5.28 2.72 5.60
N LEU A 125 4.99 2.15 6.76
CA LEU A 125 4.29 2.84 7.85
C LEU A 125 5.16 2.80 9.10
N LEU A 126 4.93 3.77 9.98
CA LEU A 126 5.59 3.80 11.28
C LEU A 126 4.71 3.11 12.32
N ASP A 127 5.33 2.40 13.26
CA ASP A 127 4.65 1.88 14.43
C ASP A 127 4.49 2.95 15.55
N LEU A 128 4.06 2.51 16.74
CA LEU A 128 3.87 3.42 17.87
C LEU A 128 5.19 3.90 18.48
N GLU A 129 6.29 3.18 18.25
CA GLU A 129 7.65 3.53 18.68
C GLU A 129 8.37 4.43 17.65
N GLY A 130 7.79 4.59 16.45
CA GLY A 130 8.35 5.35 15.35
C GLY A 130 9.30 4.52 14.48
N GLU A 131 9.33 3.20 14.65
CA GLU A 131 10.10 2.29 13.80
C GLU A 131 9.35 2.08 12.48
N ALA A 132 10.11 2.02 11.38
CA ALA A 132 9.55 1.90 10.05
C ALA A 132 9.39 0.44 9.62
N HIS A 133 8.19 0.08 9.19
CA HIS A 133 7.85 -1.24 8.67
C HIS A 133 7.47 -1.13 7.20
N GLU A 134 8.32 -1.68 6.33
CA GLU A 134 8.12 -1.70 4.89
C GLU A 134 7.67 -3.08 4.42
N LEU A 135 6.55 -3.15 3.69
CA LEU A 135 5.95 -4.42 3.28
C LEU A 135 6.96 -5.30 2.53
N TYR A 136 7.66 -4.74 1.54
CA TYR A 136 8.52 -5.54 0.65
C TYR A 136 9.81 -6.05 1.30
N TYR A 137 10.26 -5.44 2.40
CA TYR A 137 11.38 -5.96 3.19
C TYR A 137 11.06 -7.21 4.00
N ASN A 138 9.79 -7.60 4.06
CA ASN A 138 9.33 -8.80 4.76
C ASN A 138 9.16 -10.01 3.82
N TRP A 139 9.85 -10.01 2.67
CA TRP A 139 9.91 -11.14 1.74
C TRP A 139 10.32 -12.50 2.35
N PRO A 140 11.09 -12.59 3.47
CA PRO A 140 11.39 -13.89 4.09
C PRO A 140 10.18 -14.54 4.78
N ALA A 141 9.15 -13.77 5.13
CA ALA A 141 7.94 -14.30 5.75
C ALA A 141 7.17 -15.20 4.77
N LYS A 142 6.44 -16.19 5.29
CA LYS A 142 5.58 -17.05 4.46
C LYS A 142 4.25 -16.39 4.14
N GLY A 143 3.71 -15.63 5.08
CA GLY A 143 2.46 -14.88 4.93
C GLY A 143 2.45 -13.64 5.82
N ILE A 144 1.73 -12.60 5.39
CA ILE A 144 1.53 -11.38 6.16
C ILE A 144 0.03 -11.11 6.22
N ILE A 145 -0.52 -10.98 7.43
CA ILE A 145 -1.91 -10.61 7.65
C ILE A 145 -1.94 -9.11 7.93
N LEU A 146 -2.60 -8.33 7.09
CA LEU A 146 -2.90 -6.92 7.35
C LEU A 146 -4.30 -6.83 7.95
N VAL A 147 -4.44 -6.26 9.14
CA VAL A 147 -5.72 -5.98 9.80
C VAL A 147 -5.99 -4.49 9.71
N LEU A 148 -6.92 -4.11 8.85
CA LEU A 148 -7.35 -2.72 8.65
C LEU A 148 -8.39 -2.37 9.71
N GLY A 149 -7.98 -1.61 10.72
CA GLY A 149 -8.79 -1.26 11.90
C GLY A 149 -9.59 0.04 11.76
N GLY A 150 -9.28 0.87 10.76
CA GLY A 150 -9.94 2.17 10.61
C GLY A 150 -9.61 3.11 11.78
N THR A 151 -10.59 3.93 12.18
CA THR A 151 -10.50 4.84 13.34
C THR A 151 -10.93 4.19 14.67
N ASP A 152 -11.39 2.93 14.65
CA ASP A 152 -11.76 2.19 15.87
C ASP A 152 -10.57 1.35 16.36
N PHE A 153 -9.89 1.87 17.38
CA PHE A 153 -8.71 1.23 17.93
C PHE A 153 -9.04 0.09 18.90
N ASP A 154 -10.28 -0.04 19.39
CA ASP A 154 -10.64 -1.09 20.35
C ASP A 154 -10.59 -2.50 19.71
N GLY A 155 -10.79 -2.56 18.38
CA GLY A 155 -10.74 -3.79 17.60
C GLY A 155 -9.37 -4.49 17.54
N VAL A 156 -8.28 -3.81 17.90
CA VAL A 156 -6.92 -4.39 17.91
C VAL A 156 -6.81 -5.54 18.90
N ALA A 157 -7.37 -5.39 20.10
CA ALA A 157 -7.32 -6.43 21.14
C ALA A 157 -8.09 -7.69 20.70
N ILE A 158 -9.29 -7.51 20.13
CA ILE A 158 -10.13 -8.60 19.62
C ILE A 158 -9.40 -9.33 18.49
N SER A 159 -8.81 -8.58 17.56
CA SER A 159 -8.07 -9.14 16.44
C SER A 159 -6.84 -9.92 16.90
N ASN A 160 -6.14 -9.46 17.94
CA ASN A 160 -5.02 -10.20 18.54
C ASN A 160 -5.47 -11.53 19.14
N GLU A 161 -6.58 -11.58 19.89
CA GLU A 161 -7.11 -12.82 20.45
C GLU A 161 -7.40 -13.87 19.38
N LEU A 162 -7.88 -13.44 18.21
CA LEU A 162 -8.18 -14.32 17.08
C LEU A 162 -6.93 -14.79 16.32
N LEU A 163 -5.90 -13.94 16.22
CA LEU A 163 -4.76 -14.17 15.33
C LEU A 163 -3.52 -14.76 16.04
N LEU A 164 -3.38 -14.53 17.35
CA LEU A 164 -2.28 -15.09 18.15
C LEU A 164 -2.18 -16.63 18.02
N PRO A 165 -3.27 -17.41 18.12
CA PRO A 165 -3.18 -18.87 17.96
C PRO A 165 -2.68 -19.30 16.58
N LEU A 166 -3.02 -18.55 15.52
CA LEU A 166 -2.53 -18.82 14.17
C LEU A 166 -1.03 -18.54 14.07
N GLN A 167 -0.56 -17.42 14.62
CA GLN A 167 0.85 -17.09 14.64
C GLN A 167 1.65 -18.09 15.49
N GLU A 168 1.17 -18.48 16.66
CA GLU A 168 1.80 -19.52 17.50
C GLU A 168 1.91 -20.85 16.76
N GLN A 169 0.89 -21.22 15.98
CA GLN A 169 0.89 -22.46 15.21
C GLN A 169 1.93 -22.46 14.08
N TYR A 170 2.13 -21.33 13.39
CA TYR A 170 3.00 -21.27 12.21
C TYR A 170 4.39 -20.66 12.47
N GLY A 171 4.56 -19.96 13.59
CA GLY A 171 5.77 -19.24 13.99
C GLY A 171 5.69 -17.74 13.66
N GLU A 172 6.18 -16.92 14.58
CA GLU A 172 6.16 -15.45 14.48
C GLU A 172 6.96 -14.89 13.29
N ASP A 173 8.06 -15.54 12.91
CA ASP A 173 8.86 -15.16 11.73
C ASP A 173 8.20 -15.57 10.40
N ALA A 174 7.31 -16.56 10.45
CA ALA A 174 6.68 -17.13 9.25
C ALA A 174 5.34 -16.46 8.92
N LEU A 175 4.59 -16.04 9.94
CA LEU A 175 3.29 -15.37 9.79
C LEU A 175 3.30 -14.04 10.55
N LEU A 176 3.51 -12.94 9.83
CA LEU A 176 3.43 -11.60 10.40
C LEU A 176 1.97 -11.15 10.48
N ILE A 177 1.62 -10.35 11.49
CA ILE A 177 0.29 -9.76 11.66
C ILE A 177 0.45 -8.27 11.87
N TRP A 178 0.06 -7.44 10.92
CA TRP A 178 0.20 -5.99 11.05
C TRP A 178 -1.18 -5.36 11.22
N HIS A 179 -1.38 -4.62 12.30
CA HIS A 179 -2.56 -3.77 12.43
C HIS A 179 -2.27 -2.46 11.73
N ILE A 180 -3.16 -2.02 10.84
CA ILE A 180 -3.07 -0.72 10.18
C ILE A 180 -4.27 0.10 10.64
N VAL A 181 -4.01 1.22 11.29
CA VAL A 181 -5.03 2.10 11.85
C VAL A 181 -4.94 3.49 11.23
N LEU A 182 -6.10 4.14 11.06
CA LEU A 182 -6.18 5.52 10.62
C LEU A 182 -5.95 6.40 11.85
N ALA A 183 -4.69 6.76 12.06
CA ALA A 183 -4.23 7.44 13.26
C ALA A 183 -3.12 8.43 12.90
N ASP A 184 -3.12 9.59 13.54
CA ASP A 184 -2.08 10.59 13.38
C ASP A 184 -1.08 10.57 14.56
N ALA A 185 -0.15 11.53 14.52
CA ALA A 185 0.82 11.78 15.58
C ALA A 185 0.19 12.02 16.96
N ALA A 186 -1.01 12.60 17.04
CA ALA A 186 -1.71 12.84 18.30
C ALA A 186 -2.37 11.56 18.84
N ASN A 187 -2.79 10.65 17.96
CA ASN A 187 -3.31 9.34 18.34
C ASN A 187 -2.21 8.39 18.85
N ARG A 188 -0.96 8.55 18.38
CA ARG A 188 0.18 7.69 18.75
C ARG A 188 0.34 7.54 20.26
N ASP A 189 0.36 8.64 21.00
CA ASP A 189 0.55 8.62 22.48
C ASP A 189 -0.57 7.84 23.19
N VAL A 190 -1.82 7.98 22.70
CA VAL A 190 -2.99 7.29 23.25
C VAL A 190 -2.90 5.80 22.98
N LEU A 191 -2.53 5.42 21.75
CA LEU A 191 -2.35 4.04 21.34
C LEU A 191 -1.19 3.39 22.11
N GLN A 192 -0.09 4.11 22.35
CA GLN A 192 1.07 3.58 23.06
C GLN A 192 0.74 3.33 24.53
N ALA A 193 -0.03 4.20 25.18
CA ALA A 193 -0.52 3.98 26.53
C ALA A 193 -1.47 2.77 26.63
N ARG A 194 -2.24 2.50 25.57
CA ARG A 194 -3.20 1.39 25.50
C ARG A 194 -2.53 0.05 25.16
N TYR A 195 -1.53 0.07 24.28
CA TYR A 195 -0.83 -1.10 23.75
C TYR A 195 0.70 -0.97 23.91
N PRO A 196 1.22 -0.92 25.16
CA PRO A 196 2.62 -0.56 25.43
C PRO A 196 3.65 -1.65 25.10
N ASN A 197 3.23 -2.86 24.72
CA ASN A 197 4.12 -4.01 24.49
C ASN A 197 3.80 -4.69 23.15
N GLN A 198 4.04 -3.99 22.04
CA GLN A 198 3.92 -4.61 20.71
C GLN A 198 5.12 -5.49 20.40
N SER A 199 4.87 -6.56 19.65
CA SER A 199 5.91 -7.36 19.04
C SER A 199 6.24 -6.80 17.66
N ALA A 200 7.48 -6.95 17.21
CA ALA A 200 7.87 -6.63 15.83
C ALA A 200 7.10 -7.48 14.78
N SER A 201 6.63 -8.66 15.17
CA SER A 201 5.77 -9.53 14.35
C SER A 201 4.28 -9.19 14.45
N MET A 202 3.91 -8.30 15.38
CA MET A 202 2.55 -7.83 15.64
C MET A 202 2.44 -6.30 15.88
N PRO A 203 2.99 -5.43 15.02
CA PRO A 203 2.97 -3.99 15.22
C PRO A 203 1.58 -3.39 14.93
N ILE A 204 1.36 -2.21 15.51
CA ILE A 204 0.27 -1.28 15.18
C ILE A 204 0.88 -0.14 14.38
N LEU A 205 0.58 -0.12 13.09
CA LEU A 205 1.09 0.82 12.11
C LEU A 205 0.10 1.96 11.90
N LEU A 206 0.62 3.19 11.88
CA LEU A 206 -0.18 4.39 11.67
C LEU A 206 -0.22 4.74 10.18
N ASP A 207 -1.39 4.61 9.56
CA ASP A 207 -1.65 5.12 8.21
C ASP A 207 -2.10 6.59 8.28
N VAL A 208 -1.15 7.46 8.64
CA VAL A 208 -1.38 8.92 8.84
C VAL A 208 -1.96 9.57 7.59
N HIS A 209 -1.55 9.07 6.42
CA HIS A 209 -2.01 9.59 5.13
C HIS A 209 -3.32 8.94 4.68
N GLN A 210 -3.77 7.83 5.26
CA GLN A 210 -4.88 7.01 4.75
C GLN A 210 -4.62 6.40 3.35
N GLY A 211 -3.44 6.65 2.76
CA GLY A 211 -3.09 6.24 1.40
C GLY A 211 -2.89 4.74 1.27
N VAL A 212 -2.43 4.07 2.33
CA VAL A 212 -2.29 2.60 2.33
C VAL A 212 -3.65 1.94 2.37
N THR A 213 -4.51 2.35 3.31
CA THR A 213 -5.88 1.82 3.47
C THR A 213 -6.72 2.10 2.21
N ARG A 214 -6.58 3.29 1.62
CA ARG A 214 -7.20 3.65 0.33
C ARG A 214 -6.65 2.82 -0.82
N GLY A 215 -5.34 2.69 -0.91
CA GLY A 215 -4.66 1.93 -1.96
C GLY A 215 -4.97 0.45 -1.92
N LEU A 216 -5.29 -0.08 -0.74
CA LEU A 216 -5.83 -1.42 -0.56
C LEU A 216 -7.31 -1.46 -0.98
N GLY A 217 -8.05 -0.35 -0.98
CA GLY A 217 -9.46 -0.30 -1.37
C GLY A 217 -10.38 -0.84 -0.27
N SER A 218 -10.07 -0.50 0.98
CA SER A 218 -10.88 -0.84 2.14
C SER A 218 -11.79 0.32 2.51
N HIS A 219 -13.05 0.02 2.83
CA HIS A 219 -14.07 1.01 3.20
C HIS A 219 -14.73 0.72 4.55
N GLU A 220 -14.58 -0.50 5.06
CA GLU A 220 -15.18 -0.97 6.29
C GLU A 220 -14.12 -1.62 7.19
N ALA A 221 -14.29 -1.51 8.50
CA ALA A 221 -13.38 -2.09 9.49
C ALA A 221 -14.14 -2.91 10.56
N PRO A 222 -13.53 -3.97 11.11
CA PRO A 222 -12.21 -4.49 10.72
C PRO A 222 -12.26 -5.33 9.43
N GLU A 223 -11.22 -5.22 8.61
CA GLU A 223 -11.02 -6.05 7.42
C GLU A 223 -9.61 -6.67 7.47
N ALA A 224 -9.50 -7.97 7.22
CA ALA A 224 -8.24 -8.66 7.11
C ALA A 224 -7.87 -8.92 5.65
N ILE A 225 -6.57 -8.84 5.36
CA ILE A 225 -5.97 -9.19 4.07
C ILE A 225 -4.81 -10.13 4.33
N LEU A 226 -4.83 -11.32 3.73
CA LEU A 226 -3.67 -12.21 3.71
C LEU A 226 -2.86 -11.94 2.45
N VAL A 227 -1.60 -11.59 2.61
CA VAL A 227 -0.65 -11.31 1.53
C VAL A 227 0.34 -12.46 1.38
N ASP A 228 0.60 -12.86 0.13
CA ASP A 228 1.71 -13.75 -0.24
C ASP A 228 2.97 -12.93 -0.56
N PRO A 229 4.02 -12.94 0.29
CA PRO A 229 5.23 -12.14 0.08
C PRO A 229 6.07 -12.60 -1.12
N ARG A 230 5.79 -13.77 -1.69
CA ARG A 230 6.51 -14.27 -2.88
C ARG A 230 6.05 -13.60 -4.17
N GLN A 231 4.81 -13.12 -4.18
CA GLN A 231 4.16 -12.49 -5.35
C GLN A 231 3.59 -11.11 -5.05
N TRP A 232 3.65 -10.67 -3.78
CA TRP A 232 3.02 -9.47 -3.26
C TRP A 232 1.54 -9.37 -3.62
N SER A 233 0.82 -10.48 -3.47
CA SER A 233 -0.58 -10.56 -3.87
C SER A 233 -1.53 -10.93 -2.74
N MET A 234 -2.76 -10.45 -2.82
CA MET A 234 -3.84 -10.81 -1.90
C MET A 234 -4.29 -12.25 -2.15
N VAL A 235 -4.15 -13.08 -1.12
CA VAL A 235 -4.65 -14.46 -1.07
C VAL A 235 -6.07 -14.50 -0.52
N TYR A 236 -6.34 -13.66 0.48
CA TYR A 236 -7.65 -13.51 1.10
C TYR A 236 -7.92 -12.04 1.43
N ARG A 237 -9.18 -11.62 1.33
CA ARG A 237 -9.70 -10.38 1.90
C ARG A 237 -11.08 -10.59 2.51
N GLY A 238 -11.30 -10.04 3.70
CA GLY A 238 -12.63 -9.99 4.31
C GLY A 238 -12.60 -9.97 5.83
N PRO A 239 -13.68 -10.35 6.51
CA PRO A 239 -13.72 -10.40 7.97
C PRO A 239 -12.76 -11.44 8.54
N LEU A 240 -12.28 -11.22 9.77
CA LEU A 240 -11.47 -12.19 10.51
C LEU A 240 -12.34 -13.38 10.94
N GLU A 241 -13.51 -13.05 11.50
CA GLU A 241 -14.51 -13.95 12.05
C GLU A 241 -15.91 -13.36 11.82
N ILE A 242 -16.89 -14.22 11.60
CA ILE A 242 -18.31 -13.88 11.54
C ILE A 242 -19.02 -14.66 12.62
N ARG A 243 -19.71 -13.94 13.51
CA ARG A 243 -20.61 -14.51 14.51
C ARG A 243 -22.04 -14.29 14.08
N THR A 244 -22.82 -15.35 14.01
CA THR A 244 -24.24 -15.29 13.62
C THR A 244 -25.08 -16.19 14.52
N SER A 245 -26.30 -15.76 14.82
CA SER A 245 -27.26 -16.56 15.58
C SER A 245 -28.03 -17.48 14.63
N LEU A 246 -27.86 -18.79 14.81
CA LEU A 246 -28.56 -19.82 14.05
C LEU A 246 -29.54 -20.56 14.97
N GLY A 247 -30.79 -20.10 15.04
CA GLY A 247 -31.79 -20.68 15.95
C GLY A 247 -31.46 -20.35 17.42
N GLU A 248 -31.30 -21.37 18.27
CA GLU A 248 -30.93 -21.20 19.70
C GLU A 248 -29.42 -21.15 19.96
N GLY A 249 -28.57 -21.34 18.93
CA GLY A 249 -27.11 -21.40 19.07
C GLY A 249 -26.38 -20.27 18.35
N GLU A 250 -25.20 -19.91 18.86
CA GLU A 250 -24.24 -19.05 18.17
C GLU A 250 -23.36 -19.90 17.24
N HIS A 251 -23.17 -19.42 16.02
CA HIS A 251 -22.30 -20.05 15.02
C HIS A 251 -21.18 -19.10 14.65
N VAL A 252 -19.96 -19.63 14.67
CA VAL A 252 -18.74 -18.90 14.38
C VAL A 252 -18.17 -19.41 13.07
N ILE A 253 -17.91 -18.51 12.13
CA ILE A 253 -17.25 -18.79 10.86
C ILE A 253 -15.94 -18.00 10.87
N SER A 254 -14.81 -18.66 10.64
CA SER A 254 -13.48 -18.04 10.70
C SER A 254 -12.80 -18.06 9.32
N PRO A 255 -13.32 -17.30 8.33
CA PRO A 255 -12.89 -17.41 6.94
C PRO A 255 -11.41 -17.07 6.74
N LEU A 256 -10.86 -16.12 7.51
CA LEU A 256 -9.43 -15.82 7.49
C LEU A 256 -8.60 -17.01 7.99
N SER A 257 -9.00 -17.65 9.09
CA SER A 257 -8.29 -18.82 9.64
C SER A 257 -8.24 -19.95 8.62
N ASP A 258 -9.39 -20.27 8.00
CA ASP A 258 -9.48 -21.26 6.93
C ASP A 258 -8.55 -20.91 5.76
N ALA A 259 -8.49 -19.63 5.36
CA ALA A 259 -7.62 -19.17 4.30
C ALA A 259 -6.13 -19.29 4.64
N VAL A 260 -5.74 -18.91 5.86
CA VAL A 260 -4.37 -19.06 6.37
C VAL A 260 -3.97 -20.55 6.39
N HIS A 261 -4.85 -21.43 6.85
CA HIS A 261 -4.58 -22.88 6.84
C HIS A 261 -4.39 -23.44 5.44
N ALA A 262 -5.24 -23.04 4.48
CA ALA A 262 -5.09 -23.46 3.09
C ALA A 262 -3.75 -22.95 2.51
N PHE A 263 -3.48 -21.65 2.67
CA PHE A 263 -2.30 -20.98 2.14
C PHE A 263 -1.00 -21.57 2.70
N MET A 264 -0.92 -21.77 4.01
CA MET A 264 0.25 -22.37 4.67
C MET A 264 0.50 -23.83 4.25
N GLN A 265 -0.53 -24.52 3.73
CA GLN A 265 -0.41 -25.86 3.14
C GLN A 265 -0.11 -25.83 1.63
N GLY A 266 0.13 -24.65 1.04
CA GLY A 266 0.35 -24.47 -0.39
C GLY A 266 -0.90 -24.68 -1.24
N LYS A 267 -2.09 -24.50 -0.66
CA LYS A 267 -3.38 -24.59 -1.35
C LYS A 267 -4.00 -23.21 -1.49
N GLU A 268 -4.81 -23.02 -2.52
CA GLU A 268 -5.67 -21.86 -2.62
C GLU A 268 -6.83 -21.95 -1.61
N PRO A 269 -7.21 -20.84 -0.97
CA PRO A 269 -8.37 -20.83 -0.08
C PRO A 269 -9.65 -21.03 -0.89
N VAL A 270 -10.63 -21.74 -0.31
CA VAL A 270 -11.95 -21.90 -0.94
C VAL A 270 -12.63 -20.54 -1.08
N VAL A 271 -12.48 -19.66 -0.10
CA VAL A 271 -13.01 -18.29 -0.10
C VAL A 271 -11.83 -17.34 -0.16
N SER A 272 -11.71 -16.58 -1.23
CA SER A 272 -10.62 -15.60 -1.42
C SER A 272 -11.08 -14.17 -1.14
N HIS A 273 -12.37 -13.90 -1.23
CA HIS A 273 -12.94 -12.61 -0.87
C HIS A 273 -14.29 -12.82 -0.20
N LEU A 274 -14.51 -12.12 0.91
CA LEU A 274 -15.81 -11.97 1.52
C LEU A 274 -15.98 -10.50 1.93
N LYS A 275 -17.10 -9.88 1.52
CA LYS A 275 -17.39 -8.49 1.86
C LYS A 275 -17.30 -8.34 3.39
N PRO A 276 -16.55 -7.35 3.91
CA PRO A 276 -16.63 -7.00 5.32
C PRO A 276 -18.07 -6.68 5.72
N PHE A 277 -18.37 -6.83 7.01
CA PHE A 277 -19.67 -6.51 7.59
C PHE A 277 -19.49 -5.56 8.77
N GLY A 278 -18.59 -4.61 8.60
CA GLY A 278 -18.11 -3.70 9.63
C GLY A 278 -18.85 -2.36 9.60
N ALA A 279 -18.36 -1.42 10.40
CA ALA A 279 -18.70 -0.01 10.24
C ALA A 279 -17.79 0.61 9.18
N ALA A 280 -18.16 1.78 8.66
CA ALA A 280 -17.25 2.59 7.85
C ALA A 280 -15.94 2.80 8.60
N ASN A 281 -14.80 2.61 7.93
CA ASN A 281 -13.49 2.63 8.56
C ASN A 281 -13.03 4.04 8.99
N GLY A 282 -13.78 5.09 8.66
CA GLY A 282 -13.46 6.48 8.99
C GLY A 282 -12.47 7.14 8.03
N MET A 283 -12.10 6.47 6.94
CA MET A 283 -11.31 7.06 5.86
C MET A 283 -12.08 8.22 5.22
N GLU A 284 -11.40 9.32 4.95
CA GLU A 284 -11.99 10.48 4.30
C GLU A 284 -12.29 10.18 2.83
N ASP A 285 -13.47 10.60 2.38
CA ASP A 285 -13.82 10.54 0.96
C ASP A 285 -13.11 11.67 0.22
N ILE A 286 -12.35 11.29 -0.81
CA ILE A 286 -11.61 12.23 -1.64
C ILE A 286 -12.19 12.18 -3.05
N GLN A 287 -12.54 13.34 -3.59
CA GLN A 287 -12.92 13.46 -5.00
C GLN A 287 -11.70 13.23 -5.86
N THR A 288 -11.84 12.46 -6.94
CA THR A 288 -10.74 12.20 -7.88
C THR A 288 -10.13 13.52 -8.36
N PRO A 289 -8.86 13.82 -8.02
CA PRO A 289 -8.22 15.07 -8.42
C PRO A 289 -8.09 15.20 -9.94
N SER A 290 -8.08 16.42 -10.46
CA SER A 290 -7.80 16.68 -11.88
C SER A 290 -6.29 16.58 -12.14
N TYR A 291 -5.95 15.89 -13.22
CA TYR A 291 -4.57 15.76 -13.65
C TYR A 291 -3.91 17.12 -13.88
N ALA A 292 -4.56 18.04 -14.62
CA ALA A 292 -3.93 19.28 -15.03
C ALA A 292 -3.84 20.33 -13.90
N ASN A 293 -4.75 20.28 -12.91
CA ASN A 293 -4.89 21.34 -11.91
C ASN A 293 -4.28 20.98 -10.55
N GLU A 294 -4.32 19.71 -10.15
CA GLU A 294 -3.80 19.26 -8.87
C GLU A 294 -2.57 18.36 -9.04
N ILE A 295 -2.65 17.33 -9.89
CA ILE A 295 -1.59 16.29 -9.96
C ILE A 295 -0.35 16.78 -10.70
N ALA A 296 -0.50 17.37 -11.90
CA ALA A 296 0.64 17.82 -12.68
C ALA A 296 1.44 18.91 -11.93
N PRO A 297 0.83 19.94 -11.29
CA PRO A 297 1.56 20.87 -10.44
C PRO A 297 2.32 20.20 -9.29
N LEU A 298 1.73 19.22 -8.61
CA LEU A 298 2.39 18.43 -7.57
C LEU A 298 3.62 17.70 -8.12
N LEU A 299 3.49 17.01 -9.25
CA LEU A 299 4.59 16.30 -9.90
C LEU A 299 5.68 17.27 -10.37
N ILE A 300 5.31 18.43 -10.93
CA ILE A 300 6.23 19.47 -11.39
C ILE A 300 7.05 20.03 -10.22
N GLN A 301 6.42 20.22 -9.07
CA GLN A 301 7.09 20.79 -7.90
C GLN A 301 8.01 19.77 -7.22
N ASN A 302 7.55 18.53 -7.06
CA ASN A 302 8.17 17.55 -6.17
C ASN A 302 8.98 16.47 -6.89
N CYS A 303 8.71 16.19 -8.16
CA CYS A 303 9.26 15.03 -8.88
C CYS A 303 10.07 15.40 -10.12
N VAL A 304 9.54 16.27 -11.00
CA VAL A 304 10.19 16.72 -12.25
C VAL A 304 11.62 17.28 -12.06
N PRO A 305 11.95 17.98 -10.94
CA PRO A 305 13.32 18.48 -10.74
C PRO A 305 14.38 17.37 -10.69
N CYS A 306 14.00 16.12 -10.39
CA CYS A 306 14.88 14.95 -10.46
C CYS A 306 14.55 14.06 -11.67
N HIS A 307 13.28 14.00 -12.07
CA HIS A 307 12.75 13.24 -13.21
C HIS A 307 12.61 14.09 -14.47
N SER A 308 13.70 14.70 -14.91
CA SER A 308 13.82 15.44 -16.18
C SER A 308 15.00 14.90 -16.98
N GLU A 309 14.98 15.09 -18.31
CA GLU A 309 16.04 14.60 -19.18
C GLU A 309 17.42 15.15 -18.76
N GLY A 310 18.41 14.25 -18.65
CA GLY A 310 19.78 14.59 -18.23
C GLY A 310 19.97 14.80 -16.72
N ASN A 311 18.90 14.65 -15.92
CA ASN A 311 18.95 14.76 -14.48
C ASN A 311 19.17 13.38 -13.82
N ILE A 312 18.95 13.26 -12.51
CA ILE A 312 19.37 12.10 -11.71
C ILE A 312 18.51 10.85 -11.91
N ALA A 313 17.21 11.01 -12.21
CA ALA A 313 16.31 9.87 -12.33
C ALA A 313 16.52 9.13 -13.67
N PRO A 314 16.28 7.80 -13.71
CA PRO A 314 16.52 7.00 -14.91
C PRO A 314 15.52 7.24 -16.05
N TRP A 315 14.47 8.03 -15.83
CA TRP A 315 13.44 8.38 -16.81
C TRP A 315 12.87 9.77 -16.52
N SER A 316 12.31 10.40 -17.56
CA SER A 316 11.77 11.76 -17.53
C SER A 316 10.25 11.76 -17.36
N MET A 317 9.72 12.60 -16.47
CA MET A 317 8.29 12.88 -16.31
C MET A 317 7.87 13.96 -17.30
N ASP A 318 7.87 13.64 -18.59
CA ASP A 318 7.67 14.61 -19.68
C ASP A 318 6.27 14.58 -20.32
N SER A 319 5.42 13.64 -19.93
CA SER A 319 4.05 13.51 -20.46
C SER A 319 3.17 12.68 -19.54
N HIS A 320 1.86 12.90 -19.59
CA HIS A 320 0.87 12.09 -18.87
C HIS A 320 0.97 10.61 -19.22
N ALA A 321 1.20 10.26 -20.48
CA ALA A 321 1.30 8.86 -20.90
C ALA A 321 2.43 8.11 -20.17
N VAL A 322 3.56 8.80 -19.94
CA VAL A 322 4.65 8.27 -19.12
C VAL A 322 4.20 8.14 -17.66
N ILE A 323 3.53 9.14 -17.09
CA ILE A 323 3.01 9.04 -15.71
C ILE A 323 2.03 7.88 -15.56
N GLU A 324 1.14 7.66 -16.52
CA GLU A 324 0.19 6.55 -16.55
C GLU A 324 0.92 5.20 -16.58
N GLU A 325 1.93 5.04 -17.44
CA GLU A 325 2.75 3.82 -17.54
C GLU A 325 3.49 3.51 -16.22
N PHE A 326 4.02 4.53 -15.55
CA PHE A 326 4.78 4.39 -14.31
C PHE A 326 3.91 4.54 -13.05
N SER A 327 2.60 4.69 -13.17
CA SER A 327 1.68 5.02 -12.06
C SER A 327 1.76 4.06 -10.88
N GLY A 328 1.84 2.75 -11.14
CA GLY A 328 2.01 1.73 -10.10
C GLY A 328 3.33 1.89 -9.33
N LEU A 329 4.43 2.21 -10.04
CA LEU A 329 5.75 2.46 -9.42
C LEU A 329 5.75 3.77 -8.64
N ILE A 330 5.11 4.82 -9.16
CA ILE A 330 4.96 6.11 -8.45
C ILE A 330 4.20 5.89 -7.14
N LYS A 331 3.04 5.21 -7.17
CA LYS A 331 2.26 4.88 -5.98
C LYS A 331 3.09 4.09 -4.97
N SER A 332 3.79 3.05 -5.43
CA SER A 332 4.64 2.22 -4.58
C SER A 332 5.75 3.02 -3.90
N ALA A 333 6.48 3.84 -4.66
CA ALA A 333 7.60 4.63 -4.13
C ALA A 333 7.15 5.73 -3.16
N VAL A 334 5.99 6.35 -3.42
CA VAL A 334 5.40 7.37 -2.54
C VAL A 334 4.86 6.74 -1.25
N LEU A 335 4.12 5.65 -1.33
CA LEU A 335 3.60 4.94 -0.14
C LEU A 335 4.72 4.31 0.69
N ALA A 336 5.85 3.93 0.07
CA ALA A 336 7.05 3.46 0.77
C ALA A 336 7.90 4.61 1.35
N GLY A 337 7.57 5.87 1.06
CA GLY A 337 8.36 7.03 1.46
C GLY A 337 9.79 7.00 0.91
N GLU A 338 9.98 6.35 -0.25
CA GLU A 338 11.22 6.37 -1.04
C GLU A 338 11.30 7.64 -1.88
N MET A 339 10.14 8.15 -2.32
CA MET A 339 10.04 9.32 -3.18
C MET A 339 9.00 10.34 -2.66
N PRO A 340 9.38 11.64 -2.61
CA PRO A 340 10.75 12.13 -2.65
C PRO A 340 11.55 11.60 -1.45
N PRO A 341 12.87 11.37 -1.60
CA PRO A 341 13.67 10.76 -0.54
C PRO A 341 13.78 11.70 0.65
N TRP A 342 13.07 11.37 1.74
CA TRP A 342 13.10 12.12 2.98
C TRP A 342 12.93 11.18 4.18
N HIS A 343 13.93 11.14 5.06
CA HIS A 343 13.98 10.19 6.17
C HIS A 343 13.73 10.85 7.53
N ALA A 344 13.54 12.17 7.56
CA ALA A 344 13.32 12.89 8.81
C ALA A 344 11.83 12.87 9.15
N GLU A 345 11.53 12.43 10.37
CA GLU A 345 10.15 12.40 10.89
C GLU A 345 9.71 13.81 11.31
N PRO A 346 8.68 14.40 10.67
CA PRO A 346 8.24 15.76 10.93
C PRO A 346 7.76 16.00 12.37
N GLN A 347 7.26 14.98 13.08
CA GLN A 347 6.78 15.13 14.46
C GLN A 347 7.87 15.61 15.43
N TYR A 348 9.15 15.28 15.19
CA TYR A 348 10.24 15.66 16.10
C TYR A 348 10.82 17.04 15.80
N ARG A 349 10.99 17.39 14.52
CA ARG A 349 11.59 18.66 14.11
C ARG A 349 11.28 18.99 12.66
N ALA A 350 10.90 20.24 12.43
CA ALA A 350 10.84 20.80 11.09
C ALA A 350 12.23 21.15 10.56
N PHE A 351 12.47 20.84 9.29
CA PHE A 351 13.69 21.18 8.57
C PHE A 351 13.34 22.13 7.42
N SER A 352 14.19 23.14 7.19
CA SER A 352 13.95 24.13 6.13
C SER A 352 14.03 23.57 4.71
N ASN A 353 14.62 22.38 4.56
CA ASN A 353 14.83 21.67 3.30
C ASN A 353 13.98 20.40 3.20
N ASP A 354 12.86 20.34 3.93
CA ASP A 354 11.91 19.25 3.85
C ASP A 354 11.42 19.04 2.41
N LYS A 355 11.53 17.80 1.93
CA LYS A 355 11.08 17.37 0.61
C LYS A 355 9.95 16.34 0.70
N ALA A 356 9.46 16.03 1.90
CA ALA A 356 8.35 15.12 2.06
C ALA A 356 7.09 15.69 1.41
N LEU A 357 6.30 14.80 0.80
CA LEU A 357 4.94 15.13 0.41
C LEU A 357 4.09 15.28 1.67
N SER A 358 3.22 16.26 1.68
CA SER A 358 2.19 16.39 2.70
C SER A 358 1.18 15.25 2.64
N VAL A 359 0.42 15.08 3.73
CA VAL A 359 -0.67 14.10 3.82
C VAL A 359 -1.65 14.24 2.65
N GLU A 360 -2.02 15.49 2.32
CA GLU A 360 -2.94 15.80 1.24
C GLU A 360 -2.34 15.45 -0.13
N GLU A 361 -1.08 15.77 -0.37
CA GLU A 361 -0.40 15.48 -1.64
C GLU A 361 -0.31 13.97 -1.90
N VAL A 362 0.08 13.17 -0.89
CA VAL A 362 0.09 11.71 -0.99
C VAL A 362 -1.31 11.19 -1.31
N ASN A 363 -2.32 11.69 -0.59
CA ASN A 363 -3.71 11.28 -0.78
C ASN A 363 -4.24 11.58 -2.17
N GLN A 364 -4.02 12.80 -2.68
CA GLN A 364 -4.46 13.22 -4.00
C GLN A 364 -3.83 12.35 -5.08
N LEU A 365 -2.50 12.16 -5.00
CA LEU A 365 -1.76 11.38 -5.98
C LEU A 365 -2.22 9.92 -5.99
N VAL A 366 -2.34 9.28 -4.82
CA VAL A 366 -2.80 7.89 -4.71
C VAL A 366 -4.25 7.74 -5.17
N ALA A 367 -5.15 8.63 -4.76
CA ALA A 367 -6.55 8.60 -5.18
C ALA A 367 -6.70 8.79 -6.70
N TRP A 368 -5.90 9.65 -7.32
CA TRP A 368 -5.89 9.82 -8.77
C TRP A 368 -5.34 8.59 -9.51
N ILE A 369 -4.28 7.96 -8.98
CA ILE A 369 -3.74 6.70 -9.54
C ILE A 369 -4.78 5.58 -9.42
N ASP A 370 -5.44 5.44 -8.27
CA ASP A 370 -6.47 4.41 -8.03
C ASP A 370 -7.72 4.61 -8.88
N ALA A 371 -8.00 5.84 -9.30
CA ALA A 371 -9.05 6.15 -10.27
C ALA A 371 -8.67 5.84 -11.73
N GLY A 372 -7.50 5.24 -11.98
CA GLY A 372 -7.03 4.90 -13.32
C GLY A 372 -6.33 6.05 -14.04
N THR A 373 -5.69 6.96 -13.29
CA THR A 373 -4.90 8.09 -13.83
C THR A 373 -5.63 8.94 -14.89
N PRO A 374 -6.88 9.37 -14.65
CA PRO A 374 -7.66 10.08 -15.66
C PRO A 374 -6.96 11.35 -16.14
N ARG A 375 -6.73 11.44 -17.46
CA ARG A 375 -6.04 12.57 -18.10
C ARG A 375 -6.81 13.89 -18.02
N GLY A 376 -8.14 13.82 -18.06
CA GLY A 376 -9.01 15.00 -18.22
C GLY A 376 -8.82 15.72 -19.57
N ASP A 377 -9.32 16.94 -19.66
CA ASP A 377 -9.23 17.80 -20.84
C ASP A 377 -8.06 18.80 -20.76
N GLY A 378 -7.68 19.37 -21.90
CA GLY A 378 -6.68 20.45 -21.98
C GLY A 378 -5.25 20.00 -22.27
N PRO A 379 -4.32 20.96 -22.48
CA PRO A 379 -2.92 20.67 -22.80
C PRO A 379 -2.23 19.94 -21.64
N ASP A 380 -1.14 19.22 -21.96
CA ASP A 380 -0.32 18.56 -20.95
C ASP A 380 0.68 19.57 -20.36
N PRO A 381 0.70 19.78 -19.04
CA PRO A 381 1.67 20.69 -18.41
C PRO A 381 3.10 20.12 -18.37
N LEU A 382 3.28 18.80 -18.41
CA LEU A 382 4.59 18.16 -18.20
C LEU A 382 5.61 18.40 -19.34
N PRO A 383 5.24 18.41 -20.64
CA PRO A 383 6.21 18.63 -21.72
C PRO A 383 6.95 19.98 -21.64
N GLU A 384 6.28 21.03 -21.15
CA GLU A 384 6.92 22.34 -20.95
C GLU A 384 7.72 22.36 -19.66
N ALA A 385 7.15 21.84 -18.57
CA ALA A 385 7.79 21.85 -17.26
C ALA A 385 9.03 20.93 -17.15
N SER A 386 9.08 19.86 -17.94
CA SER A 386 10.19 18.89 -17.96
C SER A 386 11.42 19.37 -18.73
N GLN A 387 11.34 20.50 -19.44
CA GLN A 387 12.47 21.15 -20.11
C GLN A 387 13.38 21.90 -19.11
N VAL A 388 13.70 21.24 -18.00
CA VAL A 388 14.59 21.76 -16.97
C VAL A 388 16.02 21.73 -17.50
N LEU A 389 16.64 22.89 -17.64
CA LEU A 389 18.06 22.97 -17.98
C LEU A 389 18.89 22.51 -16.78
N VAL A 390 19.69 21.47 -16.97
CA VAL A 390 20.67 21.06 -15.96
C VAL A 390 21.78 22.10 -15.90
N GLU A 391 21.76 22.94 -14.87
CA GLU A 391 22.81 23.91 -14.63
C GLU A 391 24.08 23.22 -14.11
N ASP A 392 25.23 23.58 -14.70
CA ASP A 392 26.53 23.06 -14.25
C ASP A 392 26.93 23.56 -12.86
N TRP A 393 26.46 24.76 -12.49
CA TRP A 393 26.78 25.45 -11.24
C TRP A 393 25.54 26.20 -10.72
N PRO A 394 24.60 25.53 -10.04
CA PRO A 394 23.33 26.12 -9.57
C PRO A 394 23.51 27.30 -8.59
N MET A 395 24.66 27.40 -7.92
CA MET A 395 25.00 28.54 -7.05
C MET A 395 25.71 29.69 -7.78
N GLY A 396 25.79 29.62 -9.11
CA GLY A 396 26.56 30.53 -9.95
C GLY A 396 28.02 30.09 -10.18
N PRO A 397 28.75 30.77 -11.07
CA PRO A 397 30.12 30.39 -11.43
C PRO A 397 31.05 30.34 -10.21
N PRO A 398 31.83 29.26 -10.02
CA PRO A 398 32.75 29.15 -8.88
C PRO A 398 33.98 30.05 -9.05
N ASP A 399 34.45 30.64 -7.94
CA ASP A 399 35.70 31.41 -7.90
C ASP A 399 36.93 30.55 -8.21
N HIS A 400 36.86 29.24 -7.94
CA HIS A 400 37.93 28.27 -8.20
C HIS A 400 37.35 26.88 -8.45
N ILE A 401 37.87 26.17 -9.45
CA ILE A 401 37.52 24.78 -9.76
C ILE A 401 38.67 23.86 -9.35
N VAL A 402 38.35 22.78 -8.64
CA VAL A 402 39.29 21.70 -8.32
C VAL A 402 38.87 20.47 -9.12
N SER A 403 39.78 19.92 -9.92
CA SER A 403 39.50 18.73 -10.75
C SER A 403 40.26 17.52 -10.23
N ILE A 404 39.60 16.36 -10.27
CA ILE A 404 40.25 15.06 -10.04
C ILE A 404 40.64 14.42 -11.39
N PRO A 405 41.57 13.45 -11.41
CA PRO A 405 41.94 12.75 -12.64
C PRO A 405 40.75 12.05 -13.31
N LEU A 406 40.75 11.99 -14.64
CA LEU A 406 39.72 11.29 -15.43
C LEU A 406 39.61 9.82 -15.01
N GLN A 407 38.37 9.35 -14.82
CA GLN A 407 38.09 7.96 -14.45
C GLN A 407 37.53 7.17 -15.63
N ARG A 408 37.93 5.90 -15.73
CA ARG A 408 37.31 4.90 -16.60
C ARG A 408 36.55 3.91 -15.74
N ILE A 409 35.25 3.80 -16.00
CA ILE A 409 34.30 2.98 -15.24
C ILE A 409 33.75 1.91 -16.21
N PRO A 410 33.71 0.63 -15.82
CA PRO A 410 33.06 -0.41 -16.63
C PRO A 410 31.56 -0.12 -16.75
N ALA A 411 30.96 -0.50 -17.86
CA ALA A 411 29.52 -0.28 -18.08
C ALA A 411 28.62 -1.12 -17.15
N GLN A 412 29.16 -2.16 -16.51
CA GLN A 412 28.44 -3.08 -15.62
C GLN A 412 29.37 -3.56 -14.50
N GLY A 413 28.77 -3.99 -13.39
CA GLY A 413 29.46 -4.52 -12.21
C GLY A 413 29.69 -3.47 -11.13
N SER A 414 30.27 -3.89 -10.01
CA SER A 414 30.62 -3.01 -8.91
C SER A 414 32.04 -2.45 -9.07
N VAL A 415 32.25 -1.23 -8.59
CA VAL A 415 33.57 -0.59 -8.56
C VAL A 415 33.93 -0.28 -7.12
N ASP A 416 35.09 -0.75 -6.69
CA ASP A 416 35.62 -0.39 -5.37
C ASP A 416 35.79 1.13 -5.25
N TYR A 417 35.55 1.66 -4.04
CA TYR A 417 35.77 3.06 -3.72
C TYR A 417 37.14 3.54 -4.21
N ARG A 418 37.15 4.68 -4.90
CA ARG A 418 38.40 5.31 -5.37
C ARG A 418 38.69 6.56 -4.56
N TYR A 419 39.96 6.76 -4.23
CA TYR A 419 40.41 7.85 -3.39
C TYR A 419 41.38 8.78 -4.12
N PHE A 420 41.11 10.08 -4.09
CA PHE A 420 41.97 11.09 -4.70
C PHE A 420 42.35 12.15 -3.68
N VAL A 421 43.64 12.46 -3.62
CA VAL A 421 44.19 13.46 -2.70
C VAL A 421 44.54 14.70 -3.48
N VAL A 422 44.00 15.85 -3.05
CA VAL A 422 44.26 17.15 -3.66
C VAL A 422 44.65 18.14 -2.58
N GLU A 423 45.73 18.90 -2.79
CA GLU A 423 46.11 19.98 -1.89
C GLU A 423 45.16 21.16 -2.01
N SER A 424 45.05 21.97 -0.94
CA SER A 424 44.28 23.22 -0.99
C SER A 424 44.74 24.10 -2.16
N PRO A 425 43.83 24.54 -3.04
CA PRO A 425 44.21 25.31 -4.23
C PRO A 425 44.59 26.76 -3.90
N PHE A 426 44.39 27.21 -2.65
CA PHE A 426 44.55 28.60 -2.27
C PHE A 426 45.91 28.85 -1.60
N PRO A 427 46.62 29.94 -1.97
CA PRO A 427 47.92 30.27 -1.36
C PRO A 427 47.81 30.83 0.07
N ARG A 428 46.59 30.94 0.62
CA ARG A 428 46.27 31.48 1.94
C ARG A 428 45.06 30.75 2.52
N ASN A 429 44.82 30.93 3.81
CA ASN A 429 43.60 30.46 4.44
C ASN A 429 42.39 31.23 3.88
N VAL A 430 41.32 30.52 3.55
CA VAL A 430 40.08 31.08 3.02
C VAL A 430 38.87 30.57 3.80
N TRP A 431 37.78 31.33 3.74
CA TRP A 431 36.47 30.92 4.19
C TRP A 431 35.60 30.71 2.96
N LEU A 432 35.11 29.49 2.79
CA LEU A 432 34.23 29.11 1.69
C LEU A 432 32.79 29.42 2.11
N LYS A 433 32.07 30.17 1.26
CA LYS A 433 30.63 30.46 1.43
C LYS A 433 29.74 29.39 0.80
N ALA A 434 30.28 28.64 -0.14
CA ALA A 434 29.62 27.53 -0.81
C ALA A 434 30.68 26.55 -1.30
N VAL A 435 30.30 25.28 -1.46
CA VAL A 435 31.11 24.27 -2.16
C VAL A 435 30.14 23.44 -2.98
N ASP A 436 30.46 23.26 -4.25
CA ASP A 436 29.70 22.41 -5.17
C ASP A 436 30.59 21.29 -5.69
N VAL A 437 29.99 20.13 -5.92
CA VAL A 437 30.64 18.96 -6.52
C VAL A 437 29.85 18.61 -7.76
N ARG A 438 30.41 18.94 -8.93
CA ARG A 438 29.81 18.66 -10.23
C ARG A 438 30.28 17.30 -10.75
N PRO A 439 29.40 16.28 -10.84
CA PRO A 439 29.74 15.02 -11.49
C PRO A 439 30.07 15.23 -12.97
N GLY A 440 31.06 14.50 -13.47
CA GLY A 440 31.35 14.51 -14.92
C GLY A 440 30.26 13.81 -15.73
N ASP A 441 29.69 12.74 -15.16
CA ASP A 441 28.55 12.00 -15.69
C ASP A 441 27.63 11.63 -14.51
N ARG A 442 26.43 12.21 -14.45
CA ARG A 442 25.47 12.00 -13.35
C ARG A 442 24.85 10.60 -13.37
N SER A 443 24.88 9.91 -14.51
CA SER A 443 24.33 8.55 -14.63
C SER A 443 25.25 7.47 -14.05
N VAL A 444 26.52 7.81 -13.79
CA VAL A 444 27.55 6.86 -13.35
C VAL A 444 28.14 7.21 -11.98
N VAL A 445 27.93 8.42 -11.44
CA VAL A 445 28.48 8.78 -10.13
C VAL A 445 27.42 8.55 -9.05
N HIS A 446 27.54 7.45 -8.30
CA HIS A 446 26.68 7.21 -7.16
C HIS A 446 26.92 8.16 -5.98
N HIS A 447 28.16 8.55 -5.65
CA HIS A 447 28.43 9.71 -4.77
C HIS A 447 29.90 10.13 -4.80
N CYS A 448 30.14 11.36 -4.36
CA CYS A 448 31.47 11.89 -4.08
C CYS A 448 31.46 12.57 -2.71
N LEU A 449 32.22 12.04 -1.75
CA LEU A 449 32.41 12.68 -0.45
C LEU A 449 33.82 13.26 -0.35
N VAL A 450 33.91 14.54 0.01
CA VAL A 450 35.17 15.27 0.19
C VAL A 450 35.43 15.43 1.67
N PHE A 451 36.61 15.01 2.12
CA PHE A 451 37.06 15.12 3.49
C PHE A 451 38.26 16.05 3.58
N LYS A 452 38.47 16.65 4.76
CA LYS A 452 39.72 17.30 5.09
C LYS A 452 40.65 16.29 5.74
N GLY A 453 41.93 16.32 5.38
CA GLY A 453 42.97 15.51 5.98
C GLY A 453 43.35 14.26 5.18
N ASN A 454 43.74 13.20 5.89
CA ASN A 454 44.27 11.97 5.29
C ASN A 454 43.33 10.77 5.48
N VAL A 455 43.70 9.61 4.94
CA VAL A 455 42.91 8.37 5.00
C VAL A 455 42.63 7.91 6.44
N LEU A 456 43.51 8.20 7.40
CA LEU A 456 43.24 7.88 8.81
C LEU A 456 42.10 8.74 9.38
N GLU A 457 42.03 10.02 9.00
CA GLU A 457 40.91 10.90 9.39
C GLU A 457 39.57 10.45 8.77
N LEU A 458 39.59 9.94 7.54
CA LEU A 458 38.42 9.31 6.92
C LEU A 458 37.92 8.09 7.71
N LEU A 459 38.83 7.21 8.14
CA LEU A 459 38.46 6.04 8.94
C LEU A 459 37.83 6.45 10.28
N LEU A 460 38.35 7.50 10.90
CA LEU A 460 37.76 8.07 12.13
C LEU A 460 36.35 8.64 11.90
N LEU A 461 36.08 9.19 10.72
CA LEU A 461 34.75 9.64 10.30
C LEU A 461 33.84 8.49 9.82
N ARG A 462 34.25 7.24 10.01
CA ARG A 462 33.50 6.02 9.62
C ARG A 462 33.02 6.09 8.17
N GLY A 463 33.89 6.53 7.26
CA GLY A 463 33.57 6.59 5.82
C GLY A 463 32.49 7.62 5.47
N GLY A 464 32.31 8.66 6.29
CA GLY A 464 31.33 9.74 6.04
C GLY A 464 30.14 9.76 6.99
N LEU A 465 29.89 8.69 7.74
CA LEU A 465 28.82 8.65 8.76
C LEU A 465 29.04 9.67 9.89
N GLY A 466 30.30 10.06 10.15
CA GLY A 466 30.66 11.15 11.07
C GLY A 466 30.66 12.55 10.44
N GLY A 467 30.22 12.67 9.18
CA GLY A 467 30.19 13.91 8.40
C GLY A 467 31.30 14.03 7.36
N PHE A 468 31.15 14.99 6.44
CA PHE A 468 32.07 15.30 5.35
C PHE A 468 32.23 16.82 5.14
N PHE A 469 33.32 17.23 4.48
CA PHE A 469 33.61 18.64 4.21
C PHE A 469 32.73 19.22 3.09
N ALA A 470 32.57 18.48 2.00
CA ALA A 470 31.64 18.76 0.90
C ALA A 470 31.29 17.43 0.24
N GLY A 471 30.22 17.37 -0.53
CA GLY A 471 29.90 16.12 -1.20
C GLY A 471 28.74 16.24 -2.15
N TYR A 472 28.59 15.22 -2.97
CA TYR A 472 27.49 15.00 -3.88
C TYR A 472 26.93 13.62 -3.62
N VAL A 473 25.61 13.55 -3.46
CA VAL A 473 24.81 12.33 -3.45
C VAL A 473 23.60 12.62 -4.34
N PRO A 474 23.12 11.66 -5.14
CA PRO A 474 21.85 11.75 -5.86
C PRO A 474 20.75 12.36 -4.99
N GLY A 475 20.09 13.42 -5.49
CA GLY A 475 19.03 14.15 -4.77
C GLY A 475 19.50 15.19 -3.74
N MET A 476 20.81 15.31 -3.48
CA MET A 476 21.34 16.34 -2.59
C MET A 476 21.37 17.71 -3.29
N GLU A 477 20.58 18.65 -2.79
CA GLU A 477 20.62 20.05 -3.23
C GLU A 477 21.85 20.76 -2.64
N GLN A 478 22.63 21.42 -3.49
CA GLN A 478 23.79 22.22 -3.07
C GLN A 478 23.34 23.65 -2.80
N VAL A 479 23.38 24.06 -1.54
CA VAL A 479 23.00 25.41 -1.12
C VAL A 479 24.19 26.15 -0.51
N PRO A 480 24.25 27.49 -0.63
CA PRO A 480 25.23 28.29 0.09
C PRO A 480 25.11 28.06 1.60
N PHE A 481 26.23 28.18 2.31
CA PHE A 481 26.19 28.20 3.77
C PHE A 481 25.41 29.45 4.24
N PRO A 482 24.75 29.37 5.42
CA PRO A 482 24.00 30.50 5.97
C PRO A 482 24.81 31.80 6.02
N ASP A 483 24.12 32.93 5.87
CA ASP A 483 24.76 34.25 5.90
C ASP A 483 25.61 34.45 7.17
N GLY A 484 26.81 35.01 6.98
CA GLY A 484 27.78 35.19 8.06
C GLY A 484 28.52 33.92 8.50
N THR A 485 28.24 32.77 7.87
CA THR A 485 28.93 31.50 8.13
C THR A 485 29.79 31.05 6.95
N GLY A 486 30.57 29.99 7.15
CA GLY A 486 31.35 29.38 6.08
C GLY A 486 32.23 28.24 6.60
N LYS A 487 32.80 27.45 5.68
CA LYS A 487 33.78 26.42 6.02
C LYS A 487 35.20 26.94 5.81
N ARG A 488 36.04 26.86 6.84
CA ARG A 488 37.45 27.29 6.74
C ARG A 488 38.31 26.24 6.05
N LEU A 489 38.97 26.64 4.97
CA LEU A 489 40.01 25.86 4.28
C LEU A 489 41.36 26.55 4.45
N ARG A 490 42.32 25.88 5.08
CA ARG A 490 43.67 26.39 5.27
C ARG A 490 44.52 26.12 4.04
N LYS A 491 45.59 26.90 3.87
CA LYS A 491 46.60 26.67 2.82
C LYS A 491 47.21 25.26 2.90
N SER A 492 47.45 24.76 4.10
CA SER A 492 48.08 23.46 4.35
C SER A 492 47.09 22.30 4.43
N ASP A 493 45.79 22.55 4.25
CA ASP A 493 44.79 21.48 4.32
C ASP A 493 44.88 20.63 3.05
N ILE A 494 44.62 19.33 3.23
CA ILE A 494 44.51 18.34 2.16
C ILE A 494 43.03 17.98 2.02
N LEU A 495 42.57 17.80 0.78
CA LEU A 495 41.24 17.33 0.43
C LEU A 495 41.33 15.89 -0.07
N LEU A 496 40.58 15.00 0.57
CA LEU A 496 40.46 13.59 0.17
C LEU A 496 39.08 13.38 -0.43
N PHE A 497 39.03 13.05 -1.72
CA PHE A 497 37.83 12.69 -2.44
C PHE A 497 37.64 11.18 -2.37
N GLN A 498 36.53 10.74 -1.81
CA GLN A 498 36.03 9.36 -1.87
C GLN A 498 34.97 9.29 -2.96
N MET A 499 35.28 8.57 -4.03
CA MET A 499 34.41 8.38 -5.18
C MET A 499 33.78 7.00 -5.15
N HIS A 500 32.46 6.97 -5.32
CA HIS A 500 31.68 5.78 -5.61
C HIS A 500 30.94 6.02 -6.93
N TYR A 501 31.01 5.03 -7.81
CA TYR A 501 30.40 5.05 -9.13
C TYR A 501 29.23 4.08 -9.14
#